data_AF-A0A536J5J3-F1
#
_entry.id   AF-A0A536J5J3-F1
#
_cell.length_a   1.000
_cell.length_b   1.000
_cell.length_c   1.000
_cell.angle_alpha   90.00
_cell.angle_beta   90.00
_cell.angle_gamma   90.00
#
_symmetry.space_group_name_H-M   'P 1'
#
loop_
_entity.id
_entity.type
_entity.pdbx_description
1 polymer ?
#
loop_
_entity_poly.entity_id
_entity_poly.type
_entity_poly.pdbx_seq_one_letter_code
_entity_poly.pdbx_strand_id
1 'polypeptide(L)'
;MVERHTAQHLRVRDTDPAPHRHALRGIDSMCRSQSVMKLRLLNLLACPTCGGELKLRDAEQDPACPEEIRTGELFCVSCEARFPVSGGIPRLLPPSLSAVAERTSAAFGWQWQEFVELYDQYEAQFLDWIHPVEPEFFRDKVVLDAGCGNGRHAFYAATYGSREVVAMDLSEAVETAYANVGKMPNAHVVQGDIYHPPFTRNAVGGPFDFVYSIGVLHHLPDPEAGFKSLVRFVRPGGAIFAWVYGHENNAIVHGFINPIRQNLTTKIRPSMLPIIAWPMALMLHAAVKGVYRPLHSTRLFKKLPSRDYLHSLSSFSFRRNYNIVFDHLVAPVAFYLRRDEFEGWFRHNDLRDVRISWRNQNSWRGFGRVAETH
;
A
#
# COMPACT_ATOMS: atom_id res chain seq x y z
N MET A 1 -0.27 26.45 -32.21
CA MET A 1 -1.30 25.44 -32.54
C MET A 1 -1.14 24.34 -31.49
N VAL A 2 -1.94 24.38 -30.43
CA VAL A 2 -1.79 23.52 -29.24
C VAL A 2 -2.78 22.36 -29.41
N GLU A 3 -2.27 21.17 -29.73
CA GLU A 3 -3.06 19.97 -29.84
C GLU A 3 -3.58 19.53 -28.47
N ARG A 4 -4.91 19.46 -28.36
CA ARG A 4 -5.63 18.92 -27.22
C ARG A 4 -5.63 17.40 -27.34
N HIS A 5 -4.82 16.71 -26.55
CA HIS A 5 -5.02 15.28 -26.33
C HIS A 5 -6.23 15.07 -25.42
N THR A 6 -7.35 14.71 -26.04
CA THR A 6 -8.53 14.14 -25.39
C THR A 6 -8.17 12.80 -24.75
N ALA A 7 -8.15 12.75 -23.41
CA ALA A 7 -8.13 11.51 -22.65
C ALA A 7 -9.43 10.73 -22.92
N GLN A 8 -9.33 9.58 -23.59
CA GLN A 8 -10.42 8.62 -23.70
C GLN A 8 -10.61 7.97 -22.33
N HIS A 9 -11.62 8.42 -21.59
CA HIS A 9 -12.10 7.73 -20.39
C HIS A 9 -12.73 6.38 -20.79
N LEU A 10 -12.01 5.27 -20.55
CA LEU A 10 -12.57 3.93 -20.50
C LEU A 10 -13.70 3.89 -19.46
N ARG A 11 -14.96 3.83 -19.91
CA ARG A 11 -16.13 3.65 -19.06
C ARG A 11 -16.26 2.17 -18.69
N VAL A 12 -15.72 1.77 -17.55
CA VAL A 12 -16.06 0.48 -16.93
C VAL A 12 -17.42 0.63 -16.24
N ARG A 13 -18.41 -0.20 -16.62
CA ARG A 13 -19.70 -0.28 -15.92
C ARG A 13 -19.51 -1.15 -14.68
N ASP A 14 -19.67 -0.53 -13.51
CA ASP A 14 -19.52 -1.18 -12.20
C ASP A 14 -20.89 -1.71 -11.74
N THR A 15 -21.21 -2.96 -12.13
CA THR A 15 -22.23 -3.78 -11.45
C THR A 15 -21.46 -4.61 -10.43
N ASP A 16 -21.79 -4.55 -9.13
CA ASP A 16 -21.11 -5.32 -8.06
C ASP A 16 -20.89 -6.77 -8.51
N PRO A 17 -19.67 -7.15 -8.94
CA PRO A 17 -19.40 -8.52 -9.34
C PRO A 17 -19.24 -9.34 -8.07
N ALA A 18 -19.58 -10.63 -8.14
CA ALA A 18 -19.24 -11.56 -7.08
C ALA A 18 -17.71 -11.47 -6.81
N PRO A 19 -17.26 -11.50 -5.54
CA PRO A 19 -15.82 -11.53 -5.24
C PRO A 19 -15.16 -12.67 -6.01
N HIS A 20 -13.87 -12.55 -6.36
CA HIS A 20 -13.10 -13.59 -7.03
C HIS A 20 -13.13 -14.91 -6.22
N ARG A 21 -14.19 -15.72 -6.38
CA ARG A 21 -14.28 -17.09 -5.84
C ARG A 21 -13.51 -18.10 -6.69
N HIS A 22 -12.95 -17.67 -7.82
CA HIS A 22 -12.46 -18.56 -8.87
C HIS A 22 -11.01 -18.36 -9.35
N ALA A 23 -10.25 -17.38 -8.84
CA ALA A 23 -8.85 -17.17 -9.28
C ALA A 23 -7.85 -18.25 -8.79
N LEU A 24 -8.30 -19.24 -8.01
CA LEU A 24 -7.48 -20.38 -7.59
C LEU A 24 -7.68 -21.63 -8.47
N ARG A 25 -8.54 -21.59 -9.50
CA ARG A 25 -8.78 -22.73 -10.41
C ARG A 25 -7.82 -22.68 -11.60
N GLY A 26 -6.62 -23.21 -11.42
CA GLY A 26 -5.64 -23.35 -12.51
C GLY A 26 -4.18 -23.48 -12.08
N ILE A 27 -3.90 -23.58 -10.77
CA ILE A 27 -2.55 -23.78 -10.26
C ILE A 27 -2.51 -25.15 -9.61
N ASP A 28 -1.59 -26.00 -10.06
CA ASP A 28 -1.49 -27.42 -9.71
C ASP A 28 -1.61 -27.70 -8.20
N SER A 29 -2.33 -28.77 -7.92
CA SER A 29 -2.90 -29.13 -6.64
C SER A 29 -1.97 -29.97 -5.77
N MET A 30 -0.92 -29.39 -5.15
CA MET A 30 -0.18 -30.14 -4.12
C MET A 30 0.24 -29.38 -2.84
N CYS A 31 0.06 -28.06 -2.71
CA CYS A 31 0.36 -27.39 -1.44
C CYS A 31 -0.47 -26.13 -1.16
N ARG A 32 -1.72 -26.26 -0.68
CA ARG A 32 -2.63 -25.10 -0.57
C ARG A 32 -3.46 -24.97 0.71
N SER A 33 -3.29 -25.83 1.71
CA SER A 33 -4.20 -25.79 2.85
C SER A 33 -3.77 -24.86 3.99
N GLN A 34 -2.50 -24.44 4.11
CA GLN A 34 -2.01 -23.70 5.30
C GLN A 34 -1.04 -22.55 4.99
N SER A 35 -0.88 -21.64 5.95
CA SER A 35 -0.01 -20.46 5.82
C SER A 35 1.45 -20.79 6.13
N VAL A 36 2.33 -20.46 5.19
CA VAL A 36 3.73 -20.88 5.08
C VAL A 36 4.65 -19.78 4.52
N MET A 37 5.86 -19.68 5.07
CA MET A 37 6.95 -18.84 4.58
C MET A 37 7.81 -19.64 3.61
N LYS A 38 8.08 -19.09 2.42
CA LYS A 38 8.96 -19.73 1.43
C LYS A 38 10.42 -19.46 1.79
N LEU A 39 11.28 -20.49 1.82
CA LEU A 39 12.68 -20.35 2.26
C LEU A 39 13.49 -19.29 1.48
N ARG A 40 13.19 -19.11 0.20
CA ARG A 40 13.87 -18.09 -0.64
C ARG A 40 13.64 -16.65 -0.17
N LEU A 41 12.61 -16.39 0.65
CA LEU A 41 12.42 -15.09 1.31
C LEU A 41 13.62 -14.74 2.20
N LEU A 42 14.27 -15.72 2.83
CA LEU A 42 15.43 -15.49 3.71
C LEU A 42 16.56 -14.75 2.99
N ASN A 43 16.72 -14.95 1.68
CA ASN A 43 17.73 -14.26 0.87
C ASN A 43 17.48 -12.75 0.76
N LEU A 44 16.24 -12.30 1.02
CA LEU A 44 15.84 -10.90 0.97
C LEU A 44 15.82 -10.26 2.35
N LEU A 45 15.85 -11.04 3.44
CA LEU A 45 15.64 -10.53 4.80
C LEU A 45 16.96 -10.19 5.51
N ALA A 46 16.91 -9.15 6.34
CA ALA A 46 17.97 -8.81 7.28
C ALA A 46 17.38 -8.32 8.60
N CYS A 47 18.20 -8.31 9.65
CA CYS A 47 17.78 -7.86 10.96
C CYS A 47 17.35 -6.37 10.91
N PRO A 48 16.12 -6.02 11.33
CA PRO A 48 15.65 -4.63 11.34
C PRO A 48 16.45 -3.73 12.30
N THR A 49 17.11 -4.32 13.31
CA THR A 49 17.86 -3.59 14.33
C THR A 49 19.28 -3.22 13.88
N CYS A 50 20.00 -4.13 13.20
CA CYS A 50 21.41 -3.93 12.87
C CYS A 50 21.78 -4.20 11.39
N GLY A 51 20.85 -4.69 10.57
CA GLY A 51 21.10 -5.10 9.19
C GLY A 51 21.88 -6.41 9.04
N GLY A 52 22.17 -7.12 10.14
CA GLY A 52 22.87 -8.39 10.12
C GLY A 52 22.06 -9.56 9.56
N GLU A 53 22.75 -10.64 9.22
CA GLU A 53 22.16 -11.89 8.69
C GLU A 53 21.18 -12.51 9.70
N LEU A 54 20.03 -12.97 9.20
CA LEU A 54 19.04 -13.73 9.97
C LEU A 54 19.13 -15.21 9.62
N LYS A 55 19.21 -16.06 10.65
CA LYS A 55 19.17 -17.52 10.51
C LYS A 55 17.88 -18.06 11.11
N LEU A 56 17.28 -19.02 10.41
CA LEU A 56 16.08 -19.71 10.87
C LEU A 56 16.45 -20.83 11.85
N ARG A 57 15.73 -20.92 12.96
CA ARG A 57 15.79 -21.97 13.98
C ARG A 57 14.39 -22.46 14.33
N ASP A 58 14.34 -23.65 14.94
CA ASP A 58 13.12 -24.26 15.50
C ASP A 58 11.93 -24.25 14.53
N ALA A 59 12.23 -24.49 13.24
CA ALA A 59 11.27 -24.34 12.17
C ALA A 59 10.40 -25.59 12.02
N GLU A 60 9.08 -25.40 12.10
CA GLU A 60 8.12 -26.42 11.70
C GLU A 60 7.85 -26.28 10.21
N GLN A 61 8.34 -27.24 9.44
CA GLN A 61 8.10 -27.32 8.00
C GLN A 61 6.70 -27.87 7.70
N ASP A 62 6.13 -27.49 6.56
CA ASP A 62 4.92 -28.13 6.07
C ASP A 62 5.22 -29.58 5.65
N PRO A 63 4.54 -30.60 6.20
CA PRO A 63 4.77 -32.00 5.81
C PRO A 63 4.53 -32.26 4.31
N ALA A 64 3.73 -31.43 3.65
CA ALA A 64 3.45 -31.52 2.22
C ALA A 64 4.42 -30.69 1.34
N CYS A 65 5.18 -29.76 1.94
CA CYS A 65 6.19 -28.95 1.24
C CYS A 65 7.33 -28.56 2.21
N PRO A 66 8.44 -29.31 2.23
CA PRO A 66 9.56 -29.04 3.15
C PRO A 66 10.25 -27.68 2.96
N GLU A 67 10.06 -27.03 1.80
CA GLU A 67 10.60 -25.69 1.50
C GLU A 67 9.74 -24.54 2.08
N GLU A 68 8.69 -24.90 2.81
CA GLU A 68 7.69 -23.99 3.35
C GLU A 68 7.63 -24.10 4.89
N ILE A 69 7.79 -22.97 5.58
CA ILE A 69 7.91 -22.88 7.05
C ILE A 69 6.61 -22.35 7.64
N ARG A 70 5.96 -23.11 8.52
CA ARG A 70 4.73 -22.68 9.19
C ARG A 70 5.01 -21.79 10.39
N THR A 71 5.90 -22.23 11.26
CA THR A 71 6.34 -21.54 12.47
C THR A 71 7.85 -21.68 12.61
N GLY A 72 8.47 -20.78 13.37
CA GLY A 72 9.90 -20.84 13.67
C GLY A 72 10.40 -19.53 14.27
N GLU A 73 11.71 -19.43 14.44
CA GLU A 73 12.36 -18.21 14.95
C GLU A 73 13.49 -17.78 14.02
N LEU A 74 13.50 -16.51 13.64
CA LEU A 74 14.61 -15.86 12.96
C LEU A 74 15.51 -15.21 14.02
N PHE A 75 16.77 -15.62 14.04
CA PHE A 75 17.79 -15.12 14.96
C PHE A 75 18.86 -14.34 14.20
N CYS A 76 19.18 -13.13 14.67
CA CYS A 76 20.27 -12.33 14.12
C CYS A 76 21.62 -12.80 14.65
N VAL A 77 22.54 -13.13 13.75
CA VAL A 77 23.90 -13.57 14.14
C VAL A 77 24.77 -12.46 14.72
N SER A 78 24.41 -11.20 14.51
CA SER A 78 25.23 -10.04 14.89
C SER A 78 24.79 -9.40 16.21
N CYS A 79 23.48 -9.20 16.42
CA CYS A 79 22.96 -8.55 17.62
C CYS A 79 22.10 -9.48 18.49
N GLU A 80 22.01 -10.76 18.15
CA GLU A 80 21.26 -11.79 18.87
C GLU A 80 19.75 -11.55 19.01
N ALA A 81 19.22 -10.54 18.32
CA ALA A 81 17.79 -10.28 18.27
C ALA A 81 17.02 -11.46 17.66
N ARG A 82 15.83 -11.73 18.20
CA ARG A 82 14.98 -12.85 17.82
C ARG A 82 13.63 -12.33 17.32
N PHE A 83 13.13 -12.96 16.27
CA PHE A 83 11.89 -12.57 15.61
C PHE A 83 11.08 -13.83 15.28
N PRO A 84 9.82 -13.93 15.72
CA PRO A 84 9.02 -15.12 15.43
C PRO A 84 8.59 -15.15 13.96
N VAL A 85 8.45 -16.36 13.43
CA VAL A 85 7.67 -16.66 12.23
C VAL A 85 6.37 -17.28 12.71
N SER A 86 5.25 -16.64 12.42
CA SER A 86 3.92 -17.08 12.87
C SER A 86 2.98 -17.11 11.68
N GLY A 87 2.33 -18.26 11.45
CA GLY A 87 1.44 -18.43 10.30
C GLY A 87 2.16 -18.21 8.97
N GLY A 88 3.45 -18.57 8.86
CA GLY A 88 4.26 -18.32 7.67
C GLY A 88 4.62 -16.85 7.42
N ILE A 89 4.41 -15.96 8.41
CA ILE A 89 4.74 -14.54 8.32
C ILE A 89 5.89 -14.23 9.29
N PRO A 90 7.05 -13.77 8.80
CA PRO A 90 8.11 -13.20 9.63
C PRO A 90 7.65 -11.92 10.31
N ARG A 91 7.81 -11.86 11.63
CA ARG A 91 7.40 -10.73 12.49
C ARG A 91 8.62 -9.88 12.84
N LEU A 92 9.08 -9.07 11.89
CA LEU A 92 10.37 -8.36 11.92
C LEU A 92 10.21 -6.90 12.34
N LEU A 93 9.59 -6.68 13.51
CA LEU A 93 9.45 -5.36 14.11
C LEU A 93 10.63 -5.04 15.04
N PRO A 94 11.09 -3.78 15.11
CA PRO A 94 12.09 -3.39 16.09
C PRO A 94 11.52 -3.50 17.53
N PRO A 95 12.40 -3.58 18.56
CA PRO A 95 11.97 -3.79 19.96
C PRO A 95 11.06 -2.69 20.53
N SER A 96 11.10 -1.49 19.97
CA SER A 96 10.22 -0.39 20.34
C SER A 96 9.72 0.33 19.09
N LEU A 97 8.40 0.53 19.02
CA LEU A 97 7.75 1.35 18.01
C LEU A 97 7.42 2.72 18.62
N SER A 98 7.29 3.75 17.77
CA SER A 98 6.78 5.03 18.25
C SER A 98 5.29 4.94 18.58
N ALA A 99 4.81 5.68 19.58
CA ALA A 99 3.39 5.69 19.96
C ALA A 99 2.44 6.14 18.83
N VAL A 100 2.95 6.86 17.81
CA VAL A 100 2.17 7.19 16.61
C VAL A 100 2.12 6.00 15.65
N ALA A 101 3.22 5.28 15.46
CA ALA A 101 3.27 4.07 14.64
C ALA A 101 2.37 2.97 15.22
N GLU A 102 2.39 2.76 16.54
CA GLU A 102 1.52 1.82 17.24
C GLU A 102 0.03 2.14 17.05
N ARG A 103 -0.38 3.40 17.27
CA ARG A 103 -1.77 3.82 17.10
C ARG A 103 -2.24 3.73 15.65
N THR A 104 -1.38 4.09 14.71
CA THR A 104 -1.65 4.00 13.27
C THR A 104 -1.82 2.54 12.86
N SER A 105 -0.89 1.69 13.29
CA SER A 105 -0.93 0.23 13.08
C SER A 105 -2.22 -0.38 13.63
N ALA A 106 -2.61 -0.06 14.87
CA ALA A 106 -3.82 -0.57 15.47
C ALA A 106 -5.11 -0.09 14.76
N ALA A 107 -5.15 1.19 14.37
CA ALA A 107 -6.28 1.80 13.67
C ALA A 107 -6.52 1.16 12.29
N PHE A 108 -5.46 1.05 11.48
CA PHE A 108 -5.55 0.49 10.14
C PHE A 108 -5.60 -1.05 10.13
N GLY A 109 -4.96 -1.72 11.09
CA GLY A 109 -5.00 -3.18 11.23
C GLY A 109 -6.43 -3.72 11.35
N TRP A 110 -7.27 -3.08 12.19
CA TRP A 110 -8.68 -3.44 12.32
C TRP A 110 -9.45 -3.26 11.00
N GLN A 111 -9.20 -2.16 10.30
CA GLN A 111 -9.85 -1.88 9.02
C GLN A 111 -9.54 -2.95 7.96
N TRP A 112 -8.27 -3.32 7.81
CA TRP A 112 -7.85 -4.26 6.78
C TRP A 112 -8.35 -5.69 7.06
N GLN A 113 -8.57 -6.05 8.32
CA GLN A 113 -9.20 -7.32 8.70
C GLN A 113 -10.70 -7.38 8.37
N GLU A 114 -11.39 -6.22 8.30
CA GLU A 114 -12.81 -6.14 7.97
C GLU A 114 -13.08 -5.98 6.45
N PHE A 115 -12.13 -5.46 5.68
CA PHE A 115 -12.25 -5.27 4.23
C PHE A 115 -11.29 -6.17 3.44
N VAL A 116 -11.54 -7.48 3.52
CA VAL A 116 -10.66 -8.53 2.97
C VAL A 116 -10.84 -8.75 1.46
N GLU A 117 -12.02 -8.47 0.93
CA GLU A 117 -12.43 -8.94 -0.41
C GLU A 117 -11.66 -8.26 -1.56
N LEU A 118 -11.11 -9.08 -2.47
CA LEU A 118 -10.51 -8.64 -3.74
C LEU A 118 -11.56 -8.62 -4.87
N TYR A 119 -11.61 -7.52 -5.62
CA TYR A 119 -12.54 -7.32 -6.73
C TYR A 119 -11.78 -6.91 -7.99
N ASP A 120 -12.24 -7.32 -9.17
CA ASP A 120 -11.62 -7.08 -10.48
C ASP A 120 -11.34 -5.58 -10.75
N GLN A 121 -12.22 -4.71 -10.25
CA GLN A 121 -12.08 -3.25 -10.32
C GLN A 121 -10.82 -2.70 -9.62
N TYR A 122 -10.15 -3.49 -8.78
CA TYR A 122 -8.91 -3.08 -8.12
C TYR A 122 -7.70 -3.09 -9.03
N GLU A 123 -7.74 -3.84 -10.14
CA GLU A 123 -6.66 -3.83 -11.11
C GLU A 123 -6.53 -2.47 -11.78
N ALA A 124 -7.62 -1.99 -12.40
CA ALA A 124 -7.68 -0.68 -13.04
C ALA A 124 -7.39 0.45 -12.05
N GLN A 125 -7.81 0.28 -10.79
CA GLN A 125 -7.47 1.23 -9.72
C GLN A 125 -5.98 1.22 -9.39
N PHE A 126 -5.36 0.05 -9.28
CA PHE A 126 -3.94 -0.08 -9.00
C PHE A 126 -3.12 0.59 -10.11
N LEU A 127 -3.44 0.31 -11.38
CA LEU A 127 -2.81 0.93 -12.54
C LEU A 127 -3.01 2.46 -12.57
N ASP A 128 -4.22 2.95 -12.27
CA ASP A 128 -4.46 4.39 -12.10
C ASP A 128 -3.61 4.98 -10.96
N TRP A 129 -3.42 4.26 -9.86
CA TRP A 129 -2.57 4.71 -8.76
C TRP A 129 -1.10 4.78 -9.12
N ILE A 130 -0.57 3.82 -9.88
CA ILE A 130 0.86 3.73 -10.21
C ILE A 130 1.25 4.35 -11.56
N HIS A 131 0.30 4.94 -12.30
CA HIS A 131 0.59 5.55 -13.60
C HIS A 131 1.83 6.48 -13.55
N PRO A 132 2.75 6.39 -14.53
CA PRO A 132 2.62 5.68 -15.80
C PRO A 132 3.22 4.25 -15.80
N VAL A 133 3.31 3.59 -14.64
CA VAL A 133 3.78 2.21 -14.58
C VAL A 133 2.69 1.27 -15.13
N GLU A 134 3.06 0.46 -16.12
CA GLU A 134 2.18 -0.51 -16.78
C GLU A 134 2.49 -1.96 -16.32
N PRO A 135 1.59 -2.93 -16.51
CA PRO A 135 1.79 -4.33 -16.10
C PRO A 135 3.13 -4.93 -16.55
N GLU A 136 3.55 -4.67 -17.79
CA GLU A 136 4.79 -5.19 -18.37
C GLU A 136 6.03 -4.73 -17.60
N PHE A 137 5.94 -3.60 -16.91
CA PHE A 137 7.02 -3.11 -16.07
C PHE A 137 7.35 -4.10 -14.95
N PHE A 138 6.42 -4.90 -14.46
CA PHE A 138 6.64 -5.81 -13.33
C PHE A 138 7.39 -7.08 -13.73
N ARG A 139 7.41 -7.43 -15.02
CA ARG A 139 7.96 -8.71 -15.50
C ARG A 139 9.41 -8.92 -15.03
N ASP A 140 9.65 -10.10 -14.45
CA ASP A 140 10.96 -10.57 -13.97
C ASP A 140 11.62 -9.68 -12.89
N LYS A 141 10.84 -8.83 -12.21
CA LYS A 141 11.32 -7.95 -11.14
C LYS A 141 11.12 -8.53 -9.74
N VAL A 142 12.02 -8.16 -8.83
CA VAL A 142 11.86 -8.29 -7.38
C VAL A 142 11.25 -6.98 -6.87
N VAL A 143 10.04 -7.07 -6.35
CA VAL A 143 9.19 -5.90 -6.06
C VAL A 143 8.84 -5.83 -4.59
N LEU A 144 8.85 -4.62 -4.01
CA LEU A 144 8.38 -4.35 -2.65
C LEU A 144 7.11 -3.49 -2.69
N ASP A 145 6.04 -3.99 -2.08
CA ASP A 145 4.85 -3.23 -1.70
C ASP A 145 5.01 -2.78 -0.23
N ALA A 146 5.37 -1.51 -0.04
CA ALA A 146 5.70 -0.93 1.27
C ALA A 146 4.47 -0.26 1.91
N GLY A 147 3.89 -0.97 2.89
CA GLY A 147 2.59 -0.69 3.51
C GLY A 147 1.46 -1.33 2.72
N CYS A 148 1.50 -2.65 2.59
CA CYS A 148 0.64 -3.41 1.70
C CYS A 148 -0.82 -3.55 2.17
N GLY A 149 -1.12 -3.23 3.44
CA GLY A 149 -2.44 -3.40 4.04
C GLY A 149 -2.94 -4.83 3.88
N ASN A 150 -4.04 -5.04 3.15
CA ASN A 150 -4.61 -6.35 2.86
C ASN A 150 -3.99 -7.09 1.65
N GLY A 151 -2.89 -6.59 1.07
CA GLY A 151 -2.15 -7.23 0.00
C GLY A 151 -2.75 -7.11 -1.41
N ARG A 152 -3.78 -6.27 -1.62
CA ARG A 152 -4.46 -6.16 -2.93
C ARG A 152 -3.55 -5.71 -4.08
N HIS A 153 -2.56 -4.85 -3.81
CA HIS A 153 -1.64 -4.36 -4.85
C HIS A 153 -0.55 -5.38 -5.13
N ALA A 154 0.02 -5.97 -4.07
CA ALA A 154 0.94 -7.08 -4.17
C ALA A 154 0.36 -8.25 -4.99
N PHE A 155 -0.94 -8.55 -4.87
CA PHE A 155 -1.62 -9.54 -5.70
C PHE A 155 -1.45 -9.25 -7.20
N TYR A 156 -1.79 -8.04 -7.65
CA TYR A 156 -1.66 -7.68 -9.07
C TYR A 156 -0.21 -7.63 -9.53
N ALA A 157 0.68 -7.04 -8.73
CA ALA A 157 2.12 -7.06 -9.01
C ALA A 157 2.65 -8.49 -9.22
N ALA A 158 2.16 -9.46 -8.43
CA ALA A 158 2.52 -10.87 -8.58
C ALA A 158 1.93 -11.49 -9.84
N THR A 159 0.68 -11.16 -10.21
CA THR A 159 0.06 -11.64 -11.47
C THR A 159 0.68 -11.06 -12.74
N TYR A 160 1.33 -9.90 -12.66
CA TYR A 160 2.00 -9.25 -13.79
C TYR A 160 3.35 -9.87 -14.16
N GLY A 161 3.72 -11.00 -13.54
CA GLY A 161 4.93 -11.75 -13.87
C GLY A 161 6.18 -11.25 -13.15
N SER A 162 6.03 -10.57 -12.01
CA SER A 162 7.15 -10.32 -11.09
C SER A 162 7.85 -11.63 -10.73
N ARG A 163 9.18 -11.60 -10.67
CA ARG A 163 9.99 -12.72 -10.19
C ARG A 163 9.70 -13.00 -8.72
N GLU A 164 9.67 -11.95 -7.90
CA GLU A 164 9.25 -12.01 -6.50
C GLU A 164 8.49 -10.73 -6.13
N VAL A 165 7.47 -10.85 -5.29
CA VAL A 165 6.78 -9.72 -4.66
C VAL A 165 6.83 -9.89 -3.15
N VAL A 166 7.33 -8.88 -2.45
CA VAL A 166 7.30 -8.81 -0.99
C VAL A 166 6.26 -7.78 -0.59
N ALA A 167 5.22 -8.23 0.11
CA ALA A 167 4.21 -7.38 0.73
C ALA A 167 4.61 -7.13 2.19
N MET A 168 4.94 -5.88 2.51
CA MET A 168 5.35 -5.50 3.86
C MET A 168 4.32 -4.55 4.49
N ASP A 169 3.89 -4.82 5.72
CA ASP A 169 3.07 -3.89 6.50
C ASP A 169 3.49 -3.89 7.98
N LEU A 170 3.27 -2.77 8.66
CA LEU A 170 3.57 -2.64 10.09
C LEU A 170 2.54 -3.38 10.96
N SER A 171 1.29 -3.45 10.48
CA SER A 171 0.13 -3.90 11.25
C SER A 171 -0.18 -5.37 11.10
N GLU A 172 -1.13 -5.85 11.92
CA GLU A 172 -1.70 -7.20 11.81
C GLU A 172 -2.51 -7.42 10.51
N ALA A 173 -2.61 -6.41 9.63
CA ALA A 173 -3.14 -6.57 8.28
C ALA A 173 -2.34 -7.60 7.46
N VAL A 174 -1.09 -7.88 7.85
CA VAL A 174 -0.27 -8.93 7.23
C VAL A 174 -0.92 -10.31 7.24
N GLU A 175 -1.78 -10.62 8.21
CA GLU A 175 -2.54 -11.88 8.22
C GLU A 175 -3.54 -11.93 7.06
N THR A 176 -4.24 -10.82 6.83
CA THR A 176 -5.15 -10.67 5.70
C THR A 176 -4.39 -10.63 4.37
N ALA A 177 -3.27 -9.92 4.30
CA ALA A 177 -2.40 -9.92 3.14
C ALA A 177 -1.91 -11.33 2.82
N TYR A 178 -1.52 -12.11 3.84
CA TYR A 178 -1.10 -13.49 3.64
C TYR A 178 -2.23 -14.34 3.05
N ALA A 179 -3.45 -14.22 3.58
CA ALA A 179 -4.61 -14.93 3.06
C ALA A 179 -4.89 -14.59 1.58
N ASN A 180 -4.67 -13.34 1.17
CA ASN A 180 -4.94 -12.84 -0.17
C ASN A 180 -3.83 -13.13 -1.19
N VAL A 181 -2.55 -12.95 -0.81
CA VAL A 181 -1.41 -13.00 -1.74
C VAL A 181 -0.32 -14.00 -1.31
N GLY A 182 -0.18 -14.30 -0.02
CA GLY A 182 0.92 -15.12 0.52
C GLY A 182 1.02 -16.53 -0.08
N LYS A 183 -0.11 -17.10 -0.55
CA LYS A 183 -0.16 -18.43 -1.20
C LYS A 183 0.27 -18.42 -2.67
N MET A 184 0.55 -17.26 -3.26
CA MET A 184 1.05 -17.20 -4.63
C MET A 184 2.50 -17.67 -4.69
N PRO A 185 2.89 -18.38 -5.76
CA PRO A 185 4.19 -19.02 -5.85
C PRO A 185 5.35 -18.03 -5.93
N ASN A 186 5.10 -16.74 -6.22
CA ASN A 186 6.07 -15.65 -6.36
C ASN A 186 5.83 -14.48 -5.38
N ALA A 187 5.04 -14.69 -4.31
CA ALA A 187 4.75 -13.64 -3.34
C ALA A 187 5.04 -14.04 -1.90
N HIS A 188 5.41 -13.05 -1.10
CA HIS A 188 5.79 -13.17 0.31
C HIS A 188 5.10 -12.08 1.11
N VAL A 189 4.84 -12.35 2.39
CA VAL A 189 4.31 -11.36 3.32
C VAL A 189 5.20 -11.27 4.55
N VAL A 190 5.53 -10.04 4.95
CA VAL A 190 6.43 -9.74 6.07
C VAL A 190 5.80 -8.65 6.93
N GLN A 191 5.82 -8.80 8.25
CA GLN A 191 5.55 -7.68 9.14
C GLN A 191 6.84 -6.89 9.36
N GLY A 192 6.83 -5.59 9.04
CA GLY A 192 8.02 -4.75 9.09
C GLY A 192 7.72 -3.26 9.15
N ASP A 193 8.69 -2.49 9.61
CA ASP A 193 8.61 -1.03 9.73
C ASP A 193 9.28 -0.35 8.52
N ILE A 194 8.60 0.62 7.90
CA ILE A 194 9.15 1.41 6.79
C ILE A 194 10.39 2.22 7.22
N TYR A 195 10.51 2.62 8.50
CA TYR A 195 11.72 3.30 8.97
C TYR A 195 12.91 2.35 9.16
N HIS A 196 12.62 1.07 9.42
CA HIS A 196 13.61 0.02 9.62
C HIS A 196 13.28 -1.22 8.78
N PRO A 197 13.27 -1.12 7.42
CA PRO A 197 12.84 -2.24 6.60
C PRO A 197 13.77 -3.44 6.79
N PRO A 198 13.22 -4.64 7.04
CA PRO A 198 14.00 -5.81 7.44
C PRO A 198 14.57 -6.54 6.22
N PHE A 199 15.25 -5.81 5.33
CA PHE A 199 15.75 -6.33 4.07
C PHE A 199 17.26 -6.26 3.95
N THR A 200 17.83 -7.17 3.17
CA THR A 200 19.26 -7.15 2.87
C THR A 200 19.66 -5.85 2.17
N ARG A 201 20.88 -5.41 2.45
CA ARG A 201 21.54 -4.32 1.72
C ARG A 201 22.94 -4.78 1.35
N ASN A 202 23.35 -4.45 0.14
CA ASN A 202 24.74 -4.55 -0.27
C ASN A 202 25.37 -3.15 -0.30
N ALA A 203 26.65 -3.08 -0.70
CA ALA A 203 27.39 -1.82 -0.72
C ALA A 203 26.78 -0.74 -1.64
N VAL A 204 25.95 -1.14 -2.62
CA VAL A 204 25.46 -0.26 -3.69
C VAL A 204 23.94 -0.08 -3.71
N GLY A 205 23.18 -0.81 -2.90
CA GLY A 205 21.72 -0.70 -2.82
C GLY A 205 21.07 -1.89 -2.11
N GLY A 206 19.76 -2.03 -2.28
CA GLY A 206 19.03 -3.22 -1.83
C GLY A 206 18.69 -4.18 -2.97
N PRO A 207 17.85 -5.19 -2.69
CA PRO A 207 17.56 -6.26 -3.63
C PRO A 207 16.43 -5.91 -4.63
N PHE A 208 15.73 -4.79 -4.45
CA PHE A 208 14.49 -4.52 -5.17
C PHE A 208 14.72 -3.77 -6.47
N ASP A 209 14.17 -4.33 -7.55
CA ASP A 209 14.04 -3.67 -8.85
C ASP A 209 13.04 -2.50 -8.81
N PHE A 210 11.98 -2.66 -8.01
CA PHE A 210 10.92 -1.69 -7.88
C PHE A 210 10.38 -1.69 -6.45
N VAL A 211 10.31 -0.50 -5.86
CA VAL A 211 9.64 -0.29 -4.57
C VAL A 211 8.47 0.65 -4.81
N TYR A 212 7.29 0.32 -4.30
CA TYR A 212 6.17 1.26 -4.32
C TYR A 212 5.50 1.36 -2.95
N SER A 213 5.02 2.56 -2.64
CA SER A 213 4.21 2.81 -1.44
C SER A 213 2.99 3.64 -1.81
N ILE A 214 1.80 3.04 -1.64
CA ILE A 214 0.54 3.64 -2.08
C ILE A 214 -0.31 3.94 -0.86
N GLY A 215 -0.37 5.21 -0.49
CA GLY A 215 -1.34 5.67 0.51
C GLY A 215 -0.87 5.50 1.95
N VAL A 216 0.44 5.41 2.17
CA VAL A 216 1.02 5.04 3.46
C VAL A 216 1.91 6.15 4.00
N LEU A 217 2.88 6.62 3.20
CA LEU A 217 3.94 7.56 3.65
C LEU A 217 3.40 8.82 4.34
N HIS A 218 2.27 9.36 3.87
CA HIS A 218 1.67 10.57 4.42
C HIS A 218 0.95 10.37 5.77
N HIS A 219 0.83 9.13 6.24
CA HIS A 219 0.36 8.79 7.59
C HIS A 219 1.53 8.58 8.57
N LEU A 220 2.77 8.56 8.08
CA LEU A 220 3.96 8.41 8.91
C LEU A 220 4.26 9.71 9.69
N PRO A 221 4.88 9.62 10.89
CA PRO A 221 5.33 10.79 11.65
C PRO A 221 6.24 11.74 10.86
N ASP A 222 7.14 11.20 10.06
CA ASP A 222 8.05 11.87 9.13
C ASP A 222 7.96 11.18 7.76
N PRO A 223 7.07 11.67 6.87
CA PRO A 223 6.85 11.07 5.57
C PRO A 223 8.10 11.04 4.67
N GLU A 224 8.95 12.08 4.72
CA GLU A 224 10.17 12.15 3.90
C GLU A 224 11.22 11.17 4.39
N ALA A 225 11.42 11.05 5.71
CA ALA A 225 12.32 10.05 6.27
C ALA A 225 11.87 8.62 5.93
N GLY A 226 10.56 8.35 5.93
CA GLY A 226 10.00 7.08 5.46
C GLY A 226 10.30 6.81 3.99
N PHE A 227 10.10 7.80 3.11
CA PHE A 227 10.44 7.68 1.69
C PHE A 227 11.94 7.44 1.48
N LYS A 228 12.79 8.25 2.12
CA LYS A 228 14.25 8.11 2.11
C LYS A 228 14.70 6.74 2.59
N SER A 229 14.02 6.18 3.58
CA SER A 229 14.31 4.83 4.09
C SER A 229 14.14 3.77 3.00
N LEU A 230 13.04 3.82 2.26
CA LEU A 230 12.72 2.88 1.18
C LEU A 230 13.68 3.00 -0.01
N VAL A 231 14.12 4.21 -0.38
CA VAL A 231 15.07 4.43 -1.48
C VAL A 231 16.34 3.59 -1.31
N ARG A 232 16.83 3.40 -0.08
CA ARG A 232 18.06 2.64 0.22
C ARG A 232 17.99 1.16 -0.14
N PHE A 233 16.78 0.62 -0.36
CA PHE A 233 16.55 -0.78 -0.70
C PHE A 233 16.28 -1.01 -2.18
N VAL A 234 16.19 0.07 -2.96
CA VAL A 234 16.14 0.01 -4.41
C VAL A 234 17.56 -0.30 -4.91
N ARG A 235 17.69 -1.24 -5.84
CA ARG A 235 18.99 -1.54 -6.47
C ARG A 235 19.41 -0.41 -7.42
N PRO A 236 20.71 -0.29 -7.78
CA PRO A 236 21.14 0.60 -8.86
C PRO A 236 20.36 0.34 -10.17
N GLY A 237 19.88 1.40 -10.81
CA GLY A 237 18.99 1.34 -11.99
C GLY A 237 17.53 0.97 -11.70
N GLY A 238 17.23 0.57 -10.46
CA GLY A 238 15.87 0.29 -9.98
C GLY A 238 15.02 1.55 -9.85
N ALA A 239 13.73 1.37 -9.57
CA ALA A 239 12.76 2.46 -9.47
C ALA A 239 12.04 2.50 -8.12
N ILE A 240 11.56 3.68 -7.76
CA ILE A 240 10.65 3.89 -6.64
C ILE A 240 9.41 4.67 -7.07
N PHE A 241 8.26 4.31 -6.49
CA PHE A 241 7.00 4.99 -6.68
C PHE A 241 6.33 5.33 -5.34
N ALA A 242 5.75 6.53 -5.25
CA ALA A 242 4.95 6.93 -4.10
C ALA A 242 3.64 7.59 -4.54
N TRP A 243 2.54 7.25 -3.86
CA TRP A 243 1.28 7.99 -3.93
C TRP A 243 0.90 8.54 -2.55
N VAL A 244 0.66 9.85 -2.48
CA VAL A 244 0.41 10.60 -1.24
C VAL A 244 -0.71 11.64 -1.39
N TYR A 245 -1.35 12.02 -0.28
CA TYR A 245 -2.31 13.11 -0.28
C TYR A 245 -1.66 14.46 -0.61
N GLY A 246 -2.30 15.23 -1.49
CA GLY A 246 -1.83 16.54 -1.91
C GLY A 246 -2.51 17.66 -1.13
N HIS A 247 -1.80 18.72 -0.77
CA HIS A 247 -2.38 19.86 -0.06
C HIS A 247 -3.38 20.63 -0.93
N GLU A 248 -3.07 20.78 -2.21
CA GLU A 248 -3.86 21.58 -3.13
C GLU A 248 -5.20 20.89 -3.46
N ASN A 249 -6.23 21.71 -3.65
CA ASN A 249 -7.61 21.29 -3.94
C ASN A 249 -8.30 20.42 -2.86
N ASN A 250 -7.69 20.28 -1.67
CA ASN A 250 -8.27 19.61 -0.50
C ASN A 250 -8.78 20.59 0.58
N ALA A 251 -9.20 21.80 0.19
CA ALA A 251 -9.65 22.84 1.13
C ALA A 251 -10.78 22.39 2.08
N ILE A 252 -11.71 21.53 1.63
CA ILE A 252 -12.75 20.94 2.48
C ILE A 252 -12.13 20.07 3.58
N VAL A 253 -11.12 19.27 3.22
CA VAL A 253 -10.44 18.41 4.18
C VAL A 253 -9.75 19.25 5.25
N HIS A 254 -9.02 20.28 4.83
CA HIS A 254 -8.33 21.19 5.76
C HIS A 254 -9.27 22.01 6.63
N GLY A 255 -10.32 22.58 6.04
CA GLY A 255 -11.21 23.52 6.73
C GLY A 255 -12.28 22.86 7.60
N PHE A 256 -12.69 21.62 7.29
CA PHE A 256 -13.83 20.99 7.96
C PHE A 256 -13.51 19.59 8.51
N ILE A 257 -12.92 18.71 7.69
CA ILE A 257 -12.69 17.31 8.10
C ILE A 257 -11.58 17.20 9.16
N ASN A 258 -10.45 17.88 8.97
CA ASN A 258 -9.31 17.81 9.88
C ASN A 258 -9.64 18.32 11.30
N PRO A 259 -10.30 19.48 11.50
CA PRO A 259 -10.70 19.93 12.83
C PRO A 259 -11.64 18.95 13.54
N ILE A 260 -12.62 18.39 12.82
CA ILE A 260 -13.53 17.37 13.37
C ILE A 260 -12.72 16.13 13.77
N ARG A 261 -11.84 15.66 12.89
CA ARG A 261 -11.02 14.48 13.14
C ARG A 261 -10.14 14.65 14.37
N GLN A 262 -9.36 15.73 14.42
CA GLN A 262 -8.40 15.98 15.49
C GLN A 262 -9.07 16.22 16.85
N ASN A 263 -10.25 16.84 16.87
CA ASN A 263 -10.89 17.25 18.13
C ASN A 263 -11.94 16.25 18.64
N LEU A 264 -12.57 15.48 17.75
CA LEU A 264 -13.68 14.58 18.07
C LEU A 264 -13.33 13.11 17.76
N THR A 265 -13.09 12.76 16.49
CA THR A 265 -13.17 11.34 16.08
C THR A 265 -11.96 10.50 16.46
N THR A 266 -10.77 11.10 16.58
CA THR A 266 -9.55 10.39 17.05
C THR A 266 -9.63 9.95 18.52
N LYS A 267 -10.60 10.48 19.29
CA LYS A 267 -10.83 10.11 20.69
C LYS A 267 -11.91 9.02 20.85
N ILE A 268 -12.57 8.66 19.76
CA ILE A 268 -13.64 7.66 19.76
C ILE A 268 -13.02 6.26 19.72
N ARG A 269 -13.62 5.30 20.44
CA ARG A 269 -13.18 3.90 20.39
C ARG A 269 -13.29 3.38 18.95
N PRO A 270 -12.26 2.71 18.40
CA PRO A 270 -12.27 2.24 17.01
C PRO A 270 -13.52 1.43 16.62
N SER A 271 -14.05 0.62 17.54
CA SER A 271 -15.27 -0.18 17.32
C SER A 271 -16.55 0.64 17.06
N MET A 272 -16.58 1.92 17.42
CA MET A 272 -17.71 2.82 17.18
C MET A 272 -17.62 3.57 15.85
N LEU A 273 -16.43 3.64 15.25
CA LEU A 273 -16.19 4.36 14.00
C LEU A 273 -17.01 3.81 12.82
N PRO A 274 -17.25 2.49 12.67
CA PRO A 274 -18.10 1.95 11.60
C PRO A 274 -19.53 2.52 11.62
N ILE A 275 -20.10 2.61 12.83
CA ILE A 275 -21.47 3.11 13.05
C ILE A 275 -21.57 4.59 12.67
N ILE A 276 -20.53 5.36 12.94
CA ILE A 276 -20.45 6.80 12.60
C ILE A 276 -20.16 7.00 11.10
N ALA A 277 -19.28 6.18 10.53
CA ALA A 277 -18.90 6.26 9.12
C ALA A 277 -20.09 5.95 8.20
N TRP A 278 -21.01 5.07 8.61
CA TRP A 278 -22.12 4.63 7.76
C TRP A 278 -23.06 5.76 7.32
N PRO A 279 -23.65 6.59 8.21
CA PRO A 279 -24.51 7.69 7.78
C PRO A 279 -23.74 8.76 6.98
N MET A 280 -22.47 9.01 7.32
CA MET A 280 -21.62 9.93 6.55
C MET A 280 -21.37 9.41 5.13
N ALA A 281 -21.12 8.10 4.99
CA ALA A 281 -20.98 7.44 3.69
C ALA A 281 -22.27 7.48 2.89
N LEU A 282 -23.43 7.32 3.53
CA LEU A 282 -24.73 7.44 2.88
C LEU A 282 -24.93 8.84 2.30
N MET A 283 -24.63 9.88 3.08
CA MET A 283 -24.69 11.27 2.62
C MET A 283 -23.72 11.53 1.46
N LEU A 284 -22.47 11.08 1.58
CA LEU A 284 -21.48 11.20 0.51
C LEU A 284 -21.95 10.46 -0.75
N HIS A 285 -22.42 9.22 -0.61
CA HIS A 285 -22.85 8.39 -1.74
C HIS A 285 -24.04 9.01 -2.47
N ALA A 286 -25.03 9.51 -1.72
CA ALA A 286 -26.17 10.25 -2.27
C ALA A 286 -25.72 11.52 -3.01
N ALA A 287 -24.79 12.29 -2.43
CA ALA A 287 -24.26 13.50 -3.06
C ALA A 287 -23.50 13.18 -4.38
N VAL A 288 -22.60 12.20 -4.37
CA VAL A 288 -21.79 11.90 -5.57
C VAL A 288 -22.63 11.30 -6.70
N LYS A 289 -23.62 10.45 -6.39
CA LYS A 289 -24.53 9.85 -7.39
C LYS A 289 -25.63 10.82 -7.85
N GLY A 290 -26.17 11.64 -6.94
CA GLY A 290 -27.32 12.50 -7.19
C GLY A 290 -26.99 13.92 -7.64
N VAL A 291 -25.79 14.43 -7.33
CA VAL A 291 -25.37 15.80 -7.67
C VAL A 291 -24.17 15.78 -8.62
N TYR A 292 -23.05 15.18 -8.22
CA TYR A 292 -21.80 15.27 -9.00
C TYR A 292 -21.89 14.52 -10.33
N ARG A 293 -22.45 13.30 -10.35
CA ARG A 293 -22.60 12.49 -11.57
C ARG A 293 -23.48 13.16 -12.65
N PRO A 294 -24.73 13.59 -12.36
CA PRO A 294 -25.57 14.20 -13.38
C PRO A 294 -25.06 15.58 -13.81
N LEU A 295 -24.44 16.34 -12.90
CA LEU A 295 -23.98 17.69 -13.22
C LEU A 295 -22.67 17.72 -14.00
N HIS A 296 -21.89 16.62 -14.11
CA HIS A 296 -20.51 16.65 -14.64
C HIS A 296 -20.35 17.32 -16.02
N SER A 297 -21.35 17.21 -16.90
CA SER A 297 -21.34 17.79 -18.24
C SER A 297 -21.86 19.24 -18.30
N THR A 298 -22.26 19.82 -17.17
CA THR A 298 -22.89 21.14 -17.09
C THR A 298 -21.89 22.22 -16.68
N ARG A 299 -22.22 23.50 -16.95
CA ARG A 299 -21.43 24.64 -16.46
C ARG A 299 -21.44 24.75 -14.93
N LEU A 300 -22.47 24.21 -14.27
CA LEU A 300 -22.59 24.25 -12.81
C LEU A 300 -21.54 23.38 -12.12
N PHE A 301 -21.11 22.28 -12.74
CA PHE A 301 -20.03 21.43 -12.23
C PHE A 301 -18.74 22.19 -11.96
N LYS A 302 -18.42 23.18 -12.80
CA LYS A 302 -17.21 23.99 -12.63
C LYS A 302 -17.20 24.76 -11.31
N LYS A 303 -18.36 25.04 -10.73
CA LYS A 303 -18.52 25.75 -9.45
C LYS A 303 -18.55 24.81 -8.24
N LEU A 304 -18.68 23.50 -8.44
CA LEU A 304 -18.71 22.54 -7.34
C LEU A 304 -17.33 22.39 -6.71
N PRO A 305 -17.24 22.30 -5.38
CA PRO A 305 -15.96 22.13 -4.70
C PRO A 305 -15.45 20.70 -4.87
N SER A 306 -14.12 20.52 -4.90
CA SER A 306 -13.46 19.21 -5.09
C SER A 306 -14.08 18.36 -6.21
N ARG A 307 -14.55 19.01 -7.28
CA ARG A 307 -15.41 18.43 -8.31
C ARG A 307 -14.83 17.19 -8.97
N ASP A 308 -13.55 17.21 -9.30
CA ASP A 308 -12.89 16.12 -10.03
C ASP A 308 -12.76 14.88 -9.12
N TYR A 309 -12.41 15.10 -7.84
CA TYR A 309 -12.40 14.04 -6.82
C TYR A 309 -13.79 13.47 -6.56
N LEU A 310 -14.78 14.31 -6.22
CA LEU A 310 -16.12 13.85 -5.85
C LEU A 310 -16.87 13.23 -7.04
N HIS A 311 -16.60 13.69 -8.26
CA HIS A 311 -17.07 13.01 -9.47
C HIS A 311 -16.40 11.64 -9.65
N SER A 312 -15.11 11.50 -9.36
CA SER A 312 -14.44 10.20 -9.41
C SER A 312 -15.08 9.18 -8.44
N LEU A 313 -15.56 9.63 -7.27
CA LEU A 313 -16.27 8.76 -6.32
C LEU A 313 -17.67 8.33 -6.79
N SER A 314 -18.22 8.99 -7.81
CA SER A 314 -19.54 8.65 -8.33
C SER A 314 -19.58 7.36 -9.14
N SER A 315 -18.44 6.86 -9.59
CA SER A 315 -18.35 5.53 -10.20
C SER A 315 -18.35 4.41 -9.15
N PHE A 316 -17.92 4.69 -7.92
CA PHE A 316 -17.72 3.68 -6.89
C PHE A 316 -19.03 3.11 -6.31
N SER A 317 -18.95 1.89 -5.78
CA SER A 317 -20.01 1.24 -4.98
C SER A 317 -20.18 1.93 -3.61
N PHE A 318 -21.28 1.63 -2.92
CA PHE A 318 -21.53 2.17 -1.58
C PHE A 318 -20.45 1.73 -0.59
N ARG A 319 -20.13 0.44 -0.57
CA ARG A 319 -19.08 -0.14 0.30
C ARG A 319 -17.74 0.58 0.10
N ARG A 320 -17.38 0.89 -1.14
CA ARG A 320 -16.14 1.61 -1.45
C ARG A 320 -16.14 3.06 -0.96
N ASN A 321 -17.24 3.79 -1.16
CA ASN A 321 -17.36 5.15 -0.63
C ASN A 321 -17.39 5.16 0.91
N TYR A 322 -17.96 4.13 1.52
CA TYR A 322 -17.91 3.92 2.97
C TYR A 322 -16.48 3.72 3.48
N ASN A 323 -15.66 2.90 2.81
CA ASN A 323 -14.25 2.71 3.19
C ASN A 323 -13.47 4.03 3.14
N ILE A 324 -13.69 4.84 2.11
CA ILE A 324 -13.05 6.17 1.98
C ILE A 324 -13.44 7.08 3.13
N VAL A 325 -14.71 7.09 3.53
CA VAL A 325 -15.16 7.88 4.69
C VAL A 325 -14.52 7.33 5.97
N PHE A 326 -14.49 6.02 6.14
CA PHE A 326 -13.87 5.37 7.28
C PHE A 326 -12.38 5.71 7.40
N ASP A 327 -11.61 5.64 6.31
CA ASP A 327 -10.19 6.03 6.23
C ASP A 327 -9.96 7.45 6.77
N HIS A 328 -10.82 8.39 6.37
CA HIS A 328 -10.73 9.77 6.83
C HIS A 328 -11.02 9.94 8.32
N LEU A 329 -11.78 9.04 8.94
CA LEU A 329 -12.13 9.10 10.36
C LEU A 329 -11.12 8.38 11.26
N VAL A 330 -10.51 7.30 10.77
CA VAL A 330 -9.64 6.42 11.57
C VAL A 330 -8.20 6.93 11.68
N ALA A 331 -7.70 7.63 10.66
CA ALA A 331 -6.30 8.06 10.58
C ALA A 331 -5.95 9.08 11.70
N PRO A 332 -5.04 8.76 12.63
CA PRO A 332 -4.66 9.67 13.72
C PRO A 332 -3.96 10.93 13.21
N VAL A 333 -3.12 10.75 12.18
CA VAL A 333 -2.37 11.80 11.49
C VAL A 333 -2.45 11.53 10.00
N ALA A 334 -2.62 12.59 9.22
CA ALA A 334 -2.50 12.55 7.77
C ALA A 334 -1.92 13.89 7.31
N PHE A 335 -0.71 13.87 6.79
CA PHE A 335 -0.07 15.01 6.15
C PHE A 335 -0.58 15.14 4.72
N TYR A 336 -0.88 16.37 4.31
CA TYR A 336 -1.21 16.67 2.92
C TYR A 336 -0.08 17.53 2.39
N LEU A 337 0.62 17.03 1.38
CA LEU A 337 1.90 17.55 0.94
C LEU A 337 1.70 18.49 -0.24
N ARG A 338 2.36 19.64 -0.22
CA ARG A 338 2.44 20.50 -1.41
C ARG A 338 3.28 19.80 -2.47
N ARG A 339 3.11 20.24 -3.73
CA ARG A 339 3.88 19.68 -4.84
C ARG A 339 5.39 19.74 -4.62
N ASP A 340 5.88 20.91 -4.21
CA ASP A 340 7.30 21.20 -4.05
C ASP A 340 7.94 20.40 -2.91
N GLU A 341 7.20 20.18 -1.82
CA GLU A 341 7.61 19.30 -0.73
C GLU A 341 7.78 17.85 -1.24
N PHE A 342 6.77 17.32 -1.95
CA PHE A 342 6.82 15.95 -2.46
C PHE A 342 7.86 15.76 -3.56
N GLU A 343 8.01 16.72 -4.48
CA GLU A 343 9.06 16.73 -5.51
C GLU A 343 10.45 16.83 -4.87
N GLY A 344 10.57 17.58 -3.77
CA GLY A 344 11.77 17.68 -2.95
C GLY A 344 12.30 16.33 -2.50
N TRP A 345 11.43 15.38 -2.13
CA TRP A 345 11.85 14.04 -1.72
C TRP A 345 12.65 13.31 -2.78
N PHE A 346 12.28 13.45 -4.06
CA PHE A 346 13.00 12.81 -5.16
C PHE A 346 14.36 13.49 -5.39
N ARG A 347 14.39 14.82 -5.31
CA ARG A 347 15.60 15.63 -5.47
C ARG A 347 16.62 15.38 -4.34
N HIS A 348 16.19 15.34 -3.08
CA HIS A 348 17.07 15.13 -1.93
C HIS A 348 17.65 13.71 -1.85
N ASN A 349 17.13 12.78 -2.65
CA ASN A 349 17.60 11.39 -2.75
C ASN A 349 18.25 11.10 -4.12
N ASP A 350 18.63 12.15 -4.87
CA ASP A 350 19.36 12.06 -6.15
C ASP A 350 18.70 11.14 -7.20
N LEU A 351 17.36 11.05 -7.16
CA LEU A 351 16.62 10.22 -8.10
C LEU A 351 16.58 10.87 -9.49
N ARG A 352 16.68 10.02 -10.52
CA ARG A 352 16.61 10.39 -11.93
C ARG A 352 15.27 10.03 -12.54
N ASP A 353 15.01 10.53 -13.75
CA ASP A 353 13.76 10.31 -14.49
C ASP A 353 12.51 10.61 -13.67
N VAL A 354 12.59 11.66 -12.83
CA VAL A 354 11.53 12.00 -11.88
C VAL A 354 10.28 12.46 -12.63
N ARG A 355 9.15 11.83 -12.33
CA ARG A 355 7.84 12.19 -12.87
C ARG A 355 6.86 12.40 -11.73
N ILE A 356 6.46 13.65 -11.52
CA ILE A 356 5.40 14.03 -10.59
C ILE A 356 4.13 14.32 -11.39
N SER A 357 3.03 13.67 -11.02
CA SER A 357 1.73 13.89 -11.68
C SER A 357 0.59 13.93 -10.67
N TRP A 358 -0.48 14.63 -11.05
CA TRP A 358 -1.73 14.62 -10.31
C TRP A 358 -2.43 13.28 -10.41
N ARG A 359 -3.07 12.86 -9.34
CA ARG A 359 -4.24 11.97 -9.40
C ARG A 359 -5.47 12.71 -8.89
N ASN A 360 -6.52 12.77 -9.70
CA ASN A 360 -7.79 13.45 -9.44
C ASN A 360 -7.66 14.91 -8.94
N GLN A 361 -6.54 15.56 -9.26
CA GLN A 361 -6.16 16.90 -8.81
C GLN A 361 -6.15 17.09 -7.28
N ASN A 362 -6.10 16.02 -6.48
CA ASN A 362 -6.14 16.10 -5.01
C ASN A 362 -5.10 15.21 -4.32
N SER A 363 -4.26 14.53 -5.09
CA SER A 363 -3.19 13.67 -4.59
C SER A 363 -2.06 13.60 -5.60
N TRP A 364 -0.86 13.28 -5.13
CA TRP A 364 0.35 13.23 -5.92
C TRP A 364 0.77 11.80 -6.20
N ARG A 365 1.21 11.56 -7.44
CA ARG A 365 1.94 10.37 -7.88
C ARG A 365 3.35 10.78 -8.21
N GLY A 366 4.34 10.06 -7.69
CA GLY A 366 5.75 10.31 -7.95
C GLY A 366 6.47 9.03 -8.34
N PHE A 367 7.17 9.07 -9.46
CA PHE A 367 8.06 8.00 -9.94
C PHE A 367 9.48 8.54 -10.05
N GLY A 368 10.48 7.74 -9.70
CA GLY A 368 11.89 8.06 -9.92
C GLY A 368 12.76 6.81 -9.97
N ARG A 369 14.00 6.97 -10.46
CA ARG A 369 14.99 5.89 -10.58
C ARG A 369 16.25 6.18 -9.78
N VAL A 370 16.80 5.14 -9.16
CA VAL A 370 18.14 5.21 -8.57
C VAL A 370 19.17 5.12 -9.71
N ALA A 371 20.22 5.94 -9.63
CA ALA A 371 21.28 5.93 -10.62
C ALA A 371 21.95 4.55 -10.74
N GLU A 372 22.41 4.20 -11.94
CA GLU A 372 23.25 3.03 -12.12
C GLU A 372 24.64 3.28 -11.50
N THR A 373 25.23 2.25 -10.90
CA THR A 373 26.65 2.27 -10.53
C THR A 373 27.46 1.92 -11.77
N HIS A 374 28.23 2.88 -12.26
CA HIS A 374 29.15 2.72 -13.40
C HIS A 374 30.33 1.81 -13.07
#